data_AF-A0A1Z9TIH8-F1
#
_entry.id   AF-A0A1Z9TIH8-F1
#
_cell.length_a   1.000
_cell.length_b   1.000
_cell.length_c   1.000
_cell.angle_alpha   90.00
_cell.angle_beta   90.00
_cell.angle_gamma   90.00
#
_symmetry.space_group_name_H-M   'P 1'
#
loop_
_entity.id
_entity.type
_entity.pdbx_description
1 polymer ?
#
loop_
_entity_poly.entity_id
_entity_poly.type
_entity_poly.pdbx_seq_one_letter_code
_entity_poly.pdbx_strand_id
1 'polypeptide(L)'
;MPLYTFRNRKTGEEWDDLMTISEMEKFTKKRNIELVPTSVGIVGSVGQMDSKIDDGFKEVLGKISDAHPHSDLADRYRKRDSKEAKSKAALDKIKRKYGASLVKPS
;
A
#
# COMPACT_ATOMS: atom_id res chain seq x y z
N MET A 1 -16.35 -0.92 22.09
CA MET A 1 -16.86 0.47 22.19
C MET A 1 -15.89 1.34 21.40
N PRO A 2 -16.34 2.02 20.33
CA PRO A 2 -15.47 2.85 19.49
C PRO A 2 -15.06 4.16 20.20
N LEU A 3 -13.89 4.69 19.83
CA LEU A 3 -13.41 6.01 20.24
C LEU A 3 -13.83 7.03 19.17
N TYR A 4 -14.52 8.08 19.58
CA TYR A 4 -14.95 9.16 18.68
C TYR A 4 -14.30 10.47 19.08
N THR A 5 -13.79 11.20 18.08
CA THR A 5 -13.28 12.56 18.24
C THR A 5 -14.38 13.55 17.85
N PHE A 6 -14.78 14.39 18.80
CA PHE A 6 -15.84 15.38 18.64
C PHE A 6 -15.25 16.78 18.58
N ARG A 7 -15.87 17.67 17.78
CA ARG A 7 -15.53 19.10 17.73
C ARG A 7 -16.73 19.96 18.06
N ASN A 8 -16.59 20.84 19.05
CA ASN A 8 -17.63 21.84 19.38
C ASN A 8 -17.60 22.99 18.37
N ARG A 9 -18.72 23.20 17.68
CA ARG A 9 -18.86 24.24 16.64
C ARG A 9 -18.75 25.68 17.17
N LYS A 10 -18.90 25.90 18.49
CA LYS A 10 -18.86 27.23 19.11
C LYS A 10 -17.48 27.61 19.65
N THR A 11 -16.74 26.64 20.21
CA THR A 11 -15.45 26.90 20.87
C THR A 11 -14.26 26.36 20.08
N GLY A 12 -14.49 25.47 19.12
CA GLY A 12 -13.42 24.84 18.32
C GLY A 12 -12.62 23.78 19.10
N GLU A 13 -13.03 23.45 20.32
CA GLU A 13 -12.36 22.44 21.14
C GLU A 13 -12.70 21.04 20.64
N GLU A 14 -11.65 20.21 20.56
CA GLU A 14 -11.72 18.81 20.19
C GLU A 14 -11.51 17.94 21.44
N TRP A 15 -12.36 16.93 21.63
CA TRP A 15 -12.18 15.95 22.71
C TRP A 15 -12.54 14.55 22.22
N ASP A 16 -11.88 13.57 22.83
CA ASP A 16 -12.08 12.15 22.55
C ASP A 16 -12.95 11.53 23.63
N ASP A 17 -14.00 10.82 23.23
CA ASP A 17 -14.89 10.12 24.16
C ASP A 17 -15.27 8.72 23.64
N LEU A 18 -15.37 7.78 24.57
CA LEU A 18 -15.67 6.37 24.32
C LEU A 18 -17.17 6.15 24.50
N MET A 19 -17.90 6.02 23.40
CA MET A 19 -19.36 5.83 23.47
C MET A 19 -19.88 4.87 22.41
N THR A 20 -21.09 4.35 22.63
CA THR A 20 -21.76 3.53 21.62
C THR A 20 -22.30 4.37 20.48
N ILE A 21 -22.53 3.77 19.30
CA ILE A 21 -23.04 4.48 18.12
C ILE A 21 -24.41 5.13 18.39
N SER A 22 -25.27 4.48 19.18
CA SER A 22 -26.60 4.99 19.56
C SER A 22 -26.51 6.25 20.43
N GLU A 23 -25.50 6.33 21.31
CA GLU A 23 -25.26 7.49 22.16
C GLU A 23 -24.65 8.64 21.35
N MET A 24 -23.71 8.35 20.45
CA MET A 24 -23.10 9.33 19.54
C MET A 24 -24.13 10.04 18.67
N GLU A 25 -25.12 9.32 18.11
CA GLU A 25 -26.19 9.93 17.32
C GLU A 25 -27.06 10.89 18.14
N LYS A 26 -27.39 10.54 19.39
CA LYS A 26 -28.15 11.39 20.30
C LYS A 26 -27.33 12.63 20.71
N PHE A 27 -26.03 12.46 20.93
CA PHE A 27 -25.12 13.53 21.34
C PHE A 27 -24.94 14.58 20.24
N THR A 28 -24.74 14.12 19.01
CA THR A 28 -24.58 14.95 17.80
C THR A 28 -25.86 15.76 17.52
N LYS A 29 -27.04 15.13 17.61
CA LYS A 29 -28.33 15.81 17.39
C LYS A 29 -28.68 16.86 18.45
N LYS A 30 -28.27 16.65 19.70
CA LYS A 30 -28.67 17.51 20.84
C LYS A 30 -27.73 18.71 21.06
N ARG A 31 -26.46 18.63 20.64
CA ARG A 31 -25.43 19.60 21.06
C ARG A 31 -24.71 20.39 19.95
N ASN A 32 -25.13 20.33 18.68
CA ASN A 32 -24.46 21.05 17.57
C ASN A 32 -22.94 20.75 17.51
N ILE A 33 -22.57 19.51 17.78
CA ILE A 33 -21.19 19.02 17.73
C ILE A 33 -21.02 18.31 16.39
N GLU A 34 -19.90 18.54 15.71
CA GLU A 34 -19.57 17.84 14.47
C GLU A 34 -18.62 16.69 14.79
N LEU A 35 -18.85 15.52 14.18
CA LEU A 35 -17.82 14.49 14.18
C LEU A 35 -16.68 14.99 13.29
N VAL A 36 -15.49 15.06 13.86
CA VAL A 36 -14.29 15.18 13.04
C VAL A 36 -14.16 13.83 12.35
N PRO A 37 -14.10 13.77 11.00
CA PRO A 37 -13.69 12.55 10.34
C PRO A 37 -12.24 12.32 10.74
N THR A 38 -12.04 11.59 11.85
CA THR A 38 -10.75 11.05 12.24
C THR A 38 -10.29 10.30 11.01
N SER A 39 -9.17 10.74 10.43
CA SER A 39 -8.64 10.15 9.21
C SER A 39 -8.67 8.65 9.40
N VAL A 40 -9.50 7.96 8.62
CA VAL A 40 -9.49 6.50 8.56
C VAL A 40 -8.03 6.19 8.29
N GLY A 41 -7.33 5.64 9.28
CA GLY A 41 -6.03 5.06 9.06
C GLY A 41 -6.32 3.92 8.11
N ILE A 42 -6.28 4.21 6.81
CA ILE A 42 -6.19 3.20 5.78
C ILE A 42 -4.80 2.62 6.02
N VAL A 43 -4.73 1.73 7.01
CA VAL A 43 -3.69 0.73 7.09
C VAL A 43 -4.00 -0.11 5.86
N GLY A 44 -3.40 0.30 4.73
CA GLY A 44 -3.49 -0.40 3.48
C GLY A 44 -3.22 -1.84 3.83
N SER A 45 -4.24 -2.68 3.67
CA SER A 45 -4.16 -4.10 3.97
C SER A 45 -2.81 -4.61 3.47
N VAL A 46 -1.97 -5.09 4.38
CA VAL A 46 -0.72 -5.81 4.08
C VAL A 46 -0.98 -7.15 3.39
N GLY A 47 -2.07 -7.25 2.64
CA GLY A 47 -2.36 -8.33 1.71
C GLY A 47 -1.66 -8.02 0.41
N GLN A 48 -0.60 -8.76 0.12
CA GLN A 48 0.14 -8.72 -1.13
C GLN A 48 -0.86 -8.72 -2.29
N MET A 49 -0.75 -7.77 -3.24
CA MET A 49 -1.61 -7.75 -4.43
C MET A 49 -1.58 -9.08 -5.19
N ASP A 50 -0.48 -9.83 -5.08
CA ASP A 50 -0.29 -11.15 -5.69
C ASP A 50 -1.06 -12.30 -5.01
N SER A 51 -1.58 -12.11 -3.78
CA SER A 51 -2.34 -13.14 -3.06
C SER A 51 -3.76 -13.34 -3.60
N LYS A 52 -4.29 -12.39 -4.39
CA LYS A 52 -5.63 -12.46 -4.99
C LYS A 52 -5.64 -12.93 -6.45
N ILE A 53 -4.49 -13.32 -6.97
CA ILE A 53 -4.36 -13.81 -8.35
C ILE A 53 -4.63 -15.32 -8.37
N ASP A 54 -5.49 -15.75 -9.29
CA ASP A 54 -5.79 -17.16 -9.52
C ASP A 54 -4.54 -17.96 -9.93
N ASP A 55 -4.45 -19.21 -9.50
CA ASP A 55 -3.27 -20.05 -9.74
C ASP A 55 -3.12 -20.38 -11.23
N GLY A 56 -4.21 -20.52 -11.98
CA GLY A 56 -4.15 -20.72 -13.43
C GLY A 56 -3.56 -19.51 -14.17
N PHE A 57 -3.88 -18.30 -13.71
CA PHE A 57 -3.31 -17.07 -14.27
C PHE A 57 -1.81 -16.94 -13.93
N LYS A 58 -1.38 -17.34 -12.74
CA LYS A 58 0.07 -17.34 -12.36
C LYS A 58 0.90 -18.26 -13.26
N GLU A 59 0.37 -19.41 -13.65
CA GLU A 59 1.07 -20.32 -14.58
C GLU A 59 1.25 -19.70 -15.97
N VAL A 60 0.26 -18.98 -16.46
CA VAL A 60 0.37 -18.24 -17.74
C VAL A 60 1.39 -17.12 -17.62
N LEU A 61 1.34 -16.34 -16.54
CA LEU A 61 2.34 -15.29 -16.28
C LEU A 61 3.75 -15.86 -16.16
N GLY A 62 3.91 -17.03 -15.54
CA GLY A 62 5.18 -17.76 -15.47
C GLY A 62 5.71 -18.12 -16.84
N LYS A 63 4.88 -18.72 -17.72
CA LYS A 63 5.27 -19.06 -19.10
C LYS A 63 5.70 -17.85 -19.93
N ILE A 64 4.95 -16.76 -19.85
CA ILE A 64 5.30 -15.51 -20.55
C ILE A 64 6.60 -14.93 -19.99
N SER A 65 6.78 -15.00 -18.67
CA SER A 65 7.99 -14.54 -17.99
C SER A 65 9.23 -15.35 -18.38
N ASP A 66 9.09 -16.67 -18.56
CA ASP A 66 10.18 -17.53 -19.01
C ASP A 66 10.54 -17.29 -20.49
N ALA A 67 9.55 -16.99 -21.33
CA ALA A 67 9.78 -16.61 -22.73
C ALA A 67 10.45 -15.22 -22.85
N HIS A 68 10.16 -14.30 -21.93
CA HIS A 68 10.67 -12.93 -21.93
C HIS A 68 11.47 -12.61 -20.66
N PRO A 69 12.70 -13.15 -20.53
CA PRO A 69 13.47 -13.14 -19.29
C PRO A 69 13.94 -11.75 -18.83
N HIS A 70 13.94 -10.75 -19.73
CA HIS A 70 14.37 -9.37 -19.45
C HIS A 70 13.21 -8.38 -19.27
N SER A 71 11.97 -8.87 -19.21
CA SER A 71 10.79 -8.02 -19.02
C SER A 71 10.57 -7.67 -17.54
N ASP A 72 9.94 -6.53 -17.27
CA ASP A 72 9.52 -6.12 -15.91
C ASP A 72 8.54 -7.12 -15.28
N LEU A 73 7.83 -7.89 -16.10
CA LEU A 73 6.93 -8.96 -15.67
C LEU A 73 7.72 -10.16 -15.13
N ALA A 74 8.76 -10.58 -15.86
CA ALA A 74 9.62 -11.68 -15.47
C ALA A 74 10.34 -11.42 -14.15
N ASP A 75 10.60 -10.16 -13.84
CA ASP A 75 11.16 -9.78 -12.55
C ASP A 75 10.29 -10.17 -11.35
N ARG A 76 8.97 -10.20 -11.54
CA ARG A 76 7.96 -10.46 -10.51
C ARG A 76 7.53 -11.92 -10.46
N TYR A 77 7.24 -12.52 -11.62
CA TYR A 77 6.59 -13.84 -11.69
C TYR A 77 7.52 -14.99 -12.12
N ARG A 78 8.75 -14.70 -12.57
CA ARG A 78 9.69 -15.75 -12.99
C ARG A 78 10.40 -16.40 -11.81
N LYS A 79 10.50 -17.73 -11.83
CA LYS A 79 11.40 -18.47 -10.94
C LYS A 79 12.82 -18.38 -11.49
N ARG A 80 13.72 -17.70 -10.75
CA ARG A 80 15.13 -17.53 -11.12
C ARG A 80 16.01 -18.53 -10.37
N ASP A 81 17.03 -19.06 -11.04
CA ASP A 81 18.08 -19.82 -10.36
C ASP A 81 18.95 -18.86 -9.50
N SER A 82 19.55 -19.41 -8.45
CA SER A 82 20.47 -18.74 -7.53
C SER A 82 21.60 -17.96 -8.24
N LYS A 83 22.12 -18.48 -9.35
CA LYS A 83 23.17 -17.83 -10.16
C LYS A 83 22.64 -16.61 -10.91
N GLU A 84 21.47 -16.72 -11.52
CA GLU A 84 20.82 -15.61 -12.22
C GLU A 84 20.43 -14.50 -11.26
N ALA A 85 19.89 -14.85 -10.09
CA ALA A 85 19.55 -13.89 -9.05
C ALA A 85 20.76 -13.06 -8.59
N LYS A 86 21.91 -13.72 -8.37
CA LYS A 86 23.17 -13.04 -8.00
C LYS A 86 23.69 -12.13 -9.12
N SER A 87 23.63 -12.61 -10.36
CA SER A 87 24.07 -11.83 -11.53
C SER A 87 23.23 -10.57 -11.70
N LYS A 88 21.91 -10.70 -11.57
CA LYS A 88 21.00 -9.56 -11.60
C LYS A 88 21.26 -8.58 -10.46
N ALA A 89 21.44 -9.06 -9.22
CA ALA A 89 21.76 -8.20 -8.08
C ALA A 89 23.07 -7.42 -8.28
N ALA A 90 24.07 -8.04 -8.90
CA ALA A 90 25.32 -7.37 -9.27
C ALA A 90 25.08 -6.28 -10.34
N LEU A 91 24.30 -6.59 -11.39
CA LEU A 91 23.92 -5.62 -12.41
C LEU A 91 23.12 -4.45 -11.82
N ASP A 92 22.17 -4.70 -10.93
CA ASP A 92 21.37 -3.68 -10.28
C ASP A 92 22.24 -2.79 -9.38
N LYS A 93 23.23 -3.37 -8.69
CA LYS A 93 24.22 -2.60 -7.91
C LYS A 93 25.07 -1.69 -8.81
N ILE A 94 25.48 -2.18 -9.99
CA ILE A 94 26.23 -1.41 -10.98
C ILE A 94 25.35 -0.31 -11.56
N LYS A 95 24.12 -0.62 -12.00
CA LYS A 95 23.14 0.36 -12.47
C LYS A 95 22.87 1.45 -11.44
N ARG A 96 22.74 1.10 -10.16
CA ARG A 96 22.57 2.11 -9.10
C ARG A 96 23.81 3.00 -8.92
N LYS A 97 25.01 2.44 -9.08
CA LYS A 97 26.27 3.18 -8.92
C LYS A 97 26.64 4.06 -10.12
N TYR A 98 26.37 3.58 -11.34
CA TYR A 98 26.84 4.19 -12.58
C TYR A 98 25.71 4.59 -13.54
N GLY A 99 24.46 4.28 -13.24
CA GLY A 99 23.31 4.61 -14.10
C GLY A 99 23.14 6.11 -14.30
N ALA A 100 23.43 6.92 -13.27
CA ALA A 100 23.45 8.38 -13.41
C ALA A 100 24.62 8.89 -14.28
N SER A 101 25.75 8.17 -14.34
CA SER A 101 26.93 8.55 -15.13
C SER A 101 26.91 7.99 -16.57
N LEU A 102 26.03 7.03 -16.86
CA LEU A 102 25.88 6.40 -18.19
C LEU A 102 24.75 7.02 -19.02
N VAL A 103 23.89 7.85 -18.42
CA VAL A 103 23.02 8.78 -19.17
C VAL A 103 23.91 9.93 -19.63
N LYS A 104 24.56 9.74 -20.79
CA LYS A 104 25.32 10.80 -21.47
C LYS A 104 24.36 11.97 -21.69
N PRO A 105 24.67 13.20 -21.23
CA PRO A 105 23.85 14.36 -21.59
C PRO A 105 23.94 14.52 -23.10
N SER A 106 22.79 14.37 -23.78
CA SER A 106 22.60 14.77 -25.17
C SER A 106 22.40 16.29 -25.24
#